data_AF-A0A367ZFZ4-F1
#
_entry.id   AF-A0A367ZFZ4-F1
#
_cell.length_a   1.000
_cell.length_b   1.000
_cell.length_c   1.000
_cell.angle_alpha   90.00
_cell.angle_beta   90.00
_cell.angle_gamma   90.00
#
_symmetry.space_group_name_H-M   'P 1'
#
loop_
_entity.id
_entity.type
_entity.pdbx_description
1 polymer ?
#
loop_
_entity_poly.entity_id
_entity_poly.type
_entity_poly.pdbx_seq_one_letter_code
_entity_poly.pdbx_strand_id
1 'polypeptide(L)'
;MNENDAEEKLESSLEEPTEQPSVETPIPPALPAQPPKAESRLRRFLRQLVRWTLGVLILLGIGFVAALLLLYMPLRRQADARAAELSAAQSRIEALEGQLAEKAQIEKRYQESLEKLKSADFQNNVLILQMEIASARIYLYENNAELARKAMQNAQAIFKALQTSASPSQRTALVEMETRLNLALSGLEKDTYAAQSDLDVLARSLSEFSASLLTSSP
;
A
#
# COMPACT_ATOMS: atom_id res chain seq x y z
N MET A 1 -18.45 -14.32 74.91
CA MET A 1 -19.09 -13.41 75.88
C MET A 1 -19.49 -12.15 75.12
N ASN A 2 -20.76 -11.80 74.92
CA ASN A 2 -21.99 -12.08 75.68
C ASN A 2 -23.00 -12.78 74.73
N GLU A 3 -23.67 -13.90 75.01
CA GLU A 3 -24.49 -14.30 76.17
C GLU A 3 -25.61 -13.32 76.51
N ASN A 4 -26.81 -13.63 76.00
CA ASN A 4 -28.11 -13.68 76.69
C ASN A 4 -29.19 -13.73 75.59
N ASP A 5 -29.88 -14.86 75.33
CA ASP A 5 -30.86 -15.56 76.19
C ASP A 5 -31.87 -14.57 76.80
N ALA A 6 -33.18 -14.74 76.78
CA ALA A 6 -34.07 -15.81 76.37
C ALA A 6 -35.51 -15.23 76.41
N GLU A 7 -36.50 -16.12 76.23
CA GLU A 7 -37.89 -16.01 76.72
C GLU A 7 -38.95 -15.52 75.73
N GLU A 8 -39.28 -16.44 74.83
CA GLU A 8 -40.60 -17.06 74.72
C GLU A 8 -41.60 -16.78 75.87
N LYS A 9 -42.75 -16.14 75.57
CA LYS A 9 -44.05 -16.49 76.17
C LYS A 9 -45.25 -15.80 75.50
N LEU A 10 -46.14 -16.68 75.01
CA LEU A 10 -47.59 -16.70 75.20
C LEU A 10 -48.55 -15.70 74.51
N GLU A 11 -49.66 -16.33 74.09
CA GLU A 11 -51.06 -15.86 74.07
C GLU A 11 -51.41 -14.89 72.93
N SER A 12 -52.18 -15.32 71.91
CA SER A 12 -53.59 -15.77 71.94
C SER A 12 -54.54 -14.71 72.51
N SER A 13 -55.64 -14.50 71.78
CA SER A 13 -56.81 -13.67 72.12
C SER A 13 -56.65 -12.20 71.68
N LEU A 14 -57.47 -11.79 70.69
CA LEU A 14 -58.71 -11.00 70.89
C LEU A 14 -58.33 -9.55 71.26
N GLU A 15 -58.86 -8.47 70.70
CA GLU A 15 -60.10 -8.18 69.98
C GLU A 15 -60.00 -6.69 69.60
N GLU A 16 -60.72 -6.30 68.55
CA GLU A 16 -61.40 -4.99 68.36
C GLU A 16 -60.61 -3.66 68.43
N PRO A 17 -61.00 -2.70 67.57
CA PRO A 17 -62.17 -1.87 67.92
C PRO A 17 -63.41 -2.15 67.04
N THR A 18 -64.58 -2.50 67.61
CA THR A 18 -65.58 -1.61 68.26
C THR A 18 -65.75 -0.26 67.54
N GLU A 19 -66.95 0.28 67.25
CA GLU A 19 -68.32 -0.03 67.64
C GLU A 19 -69.21 0.94 66.82
N GLN A 20 -70.29 0.45 66.19
CA GLN A 20 -71.70 0.76 66.54
C GLN A 20 -72.21 2.18 66.17
N PRO A 21 -73.54 2.45 66.15
CA PRO A 21 -74.65 1.64 66.70
C PRO A 21 -75.74 1.29 65.67
N SER A 22 -76.33 0.10 65.79
CA SER A 22 -77.61 -0.18 66.49
C SER A 22 -78.81 0.41 65.74
N VAL A 23 -79.87 -0.35 65.47
CA VAL A 23 -80.80 -0.82 66.49
C VAL A 23 -81.73 -1.92 65.93
N GLU A 24 -81.94 -2.94 66.78
CA GLU A 24 -83.09 -3.85 66.98
C GLU A 24 -83.64 -4.78 65.87
N THR A 25 -83.43 -6.07 66.15
CA THR A 25 -84.23 -7.29 65.94
C THR A 25 -85.76 -7.08 66.04
N PRO A 26 -86.61 -7.85 65.32
CA PRO A 26 -86.98 -9.20 65.79
C PRO A 26 -87.14 -10.29 64.68
N ILE A 27 -86.66 -11.49 64.99
CA ILE A 27 -86.88 -12.82 64.35
C ILE A 27 -88.33 -13.30 64.71
N PRO A 28 -89.08 -14.25 64.06
CA PRO A 28 -88.80 -15.34 63.06
C PRO A 28 -89.89 -15.41 61.91
N PRO A 29 -90.18 -16.49 61.12
CA PRO A 29 -89.64 -17.87 60.96
C PRO A 29 -89.36 -18.36 59.49
N ALA A 30 -88.59 -19.46 59.38
CA ALA A 30 -88.61 -20.59 58.41
C ALA A 30 -88.94 -20.44 56.89
N LEU A 31 -88.12 -21.16 56.08
CA LEU A 31 -88.28 -21.70 54.70
C LEU A 31 -87.69 -20.89 53.51
N PRO A 32 -87.31 -21.52 52.38
CA PRO A 32 -86.34 -22.59 52.17
C PRO A 32 -85.25 -22.16 51.14
N ALA A 33 -84.27 -23.05 50.90
CA ALA A 33 -83.14 -22.88 49.98
C ALA A 33 -83.51 -22.26 48.61
N GLN A 34 -82.69 -21.30 48.15
CA GLN A 34 -82.67 -20.87 46.74
C GLN A 34 -81.34 -21.25 46.08
N PRO A 35 -81.38 -21.76 44.83
CA PRO A 35 -80.23 -22.36 44.15
C PRO A 35 -79.22 -21.33 43.65
N PRO A 36 -77.94 -21.69 43.47
CA PRO A 36 -76.92 -20.80 42.93
C PRO A 36 -77.28 -20.37 41.49
N LYS A 37 -77.36 -19.05 41.27
CA LYS A 37 -77.64 -18.37 40.00
C LYS A 37 -76.88 -19.01 38.82
N ALA A 38 -77.65 -19.51 37.85
CA ALA A 38 -77.15 -20.07 36.61
C ALA A 38 -76.29 -19.05 35.83
N GLU A 39 -75.07 -19.44 35.48
CA GLU A 39 -74.17 -18.66 34.64
C GLU A 39 -74.79 -18.39 33.26
N SER A 40 -74.87 -17.10 32.91
CA SER A 40 -75.39 -16.63 31.63
C SER A 40 -74.59 -17.24 30.46
N ARG A 41 -75.30 -17.97 29.59
CA ARG A 41 -74.74 -18.69 28.41
C ARG A 41 -73.89 -17.78 27.52
N LEU A 42 -74.24 -16.49 27.42
CA LEU A 42 -73.48 -15.47 26.69
C LEU A 42 -72.04 -15.29 27.20
N ARG A 43 -71.80 -15.43 28.50
CA ARG A 43 -70.46 -15.29 29.09
C ARG A 43 -69.54 -16.46 28.71
N ARG A 44 -70.10 -17.67 28.53
CA ARG A 44 -69.38 -18.84 27.99
C ARG A 44 -69.05 -18.65 26.51
N PHE A 45 -70.01 -18.20 25.70
CA PHE A 45 -69.77 -17.90 24.28
C PHE A 45 -68.72 -16.78 24.10
N LEU A 46 -68.78 -15.71 24.89
CA LEU A 46 -67.81 -14.62 24.84
C LEU A 46 -66.40 -15.08 25.25
N ARG A 47 -66.26 -15.93 26.28
CA ARG A 47 -64.98 -16.56 26.63
C ARG A 47 -64.44 -17.45 25.51
N GLN A 48 -65.32 -18.17 24.80
CA GLN A 48 -64.94 -19.01 23.67
C GLN A 48 -64.45 -18.17 22.49
N LEU A 49 -65.16 -17.07 22.16
CA LEU A 49 -64.76 -16.10 21.14
C LEU A 49 -63.44 -15.43 21.47
N VAL A 50 -63.26 -14.96 22.71
CA VAL A 50 -62.00 -14.33 23.16
C VAL A 50 -60.81 -15.29 23.07
N ARG A 51 -61.00 -16.59 23.38
CA ARG A 51 -59.94 -17.60 23.20
C ARG A 51 -59.60 -17.81 21.72
N TRP A 52 -60.60 -17.82 20.85
CA TRP A 52 -60.38 -17.92 19.40
C TRP A 52 -59.70 -16.67 18.82
N THR A 53 -60.14 -15.47 19.18
CA THR A 53 -59.53 -14.22 18.72
C THR A 53 -58.10 -14.09 19.24
N LEU A 54 -57.82 -14.49 20.49
CA LEU A 54 -56.47 -14.52 21.04
C LEU A 54 -55.57 -15.52 20.29
N GLY A 55 -56.09 -16.71 19.95
CA GLY A 55 -55.38 -17.69 19.12
C GLY A 55 -55.04 -17.14 17.73
N VAL A 56 -56.01 -16.49 17.07
CA VAL A 56 -55.79 -15.83 15.77
C VAL A 56 -54.78 -14.69 15.88
N LEU A 57 -54.84 -13.89 16.94
CA LEU A 57 -53.92 -12.77 17.18
C LEU A 57 -52.49 -13.25 17.42
N ILE A 58 -52.31 -14.34 18.18
CA ILE A 58 -51.00 -14.98 18.38
C ILE A 58 -50.46 -15.52 17.05
N LEU A 59 -51.30 -16.20 16.26
CA LEU A 59 -50.89 -16.73 14.96
C LEU A 59 -50.50 -15.61 13.98
N LEU A 60 -51.25 -14.50 13.98
CA LEU A 60 -50.94 -13.30 13.20
C LEU A 60 -49.62 -12.67 13.67
N GLY A 61 -49.41 -12.56 14.98
CA GLY A 61 -48.18 -12.02 15.56
C GLY A 61 -46.96 -12.85 15.18
N ILE A 62 -47.05 -14.18 15.24
CA ILE A 62 -45.99 -15.09 14.81
C ILE A 62 -45.74 -14.95 13.30
N GLY A 63 -46.79 -14.90 12.48
CA GLY A 63 -46.67 -14.69 11.03
C GLY A 63 -46.00 -13.36 10.69
N PHE A 64 -46.31 -12.29 11.42
CA PHE A 64 -45.69 -10.97 11.26
C PHE A 64 -44.20 -10.99 11.65
N VAL A 65 -43.86 -11.57 12.80
CA VAL A 65 -42.46 -11.72 13.22
C VAL A 65 -41.68 -12.59 12.23
N ALA A 66 -42.27 -13.69 11.76
CA ALA A 66 -41.65 -14.56 10.76
C ALA A 66 -41.41 -13.82 9.45
N ALA A 67 -42.39 -13.07 8.94
CA ALA A 67 -42.25 -12.25 7.73
C ALA A 67 -41.16 -11.18 7.86
N LEU A 68 -41.08 -10.54 9.04
CA LEU A 68 -40.09 -9.50 9.32
C LEU A 68 -38.67 -10.09 9.41
N LEU A 69 -38.52 -11.27 10.03
CA LEU A 69 -37.24 -12.00 10.06
C LEU A 69 -36.82 -12.50 8.66
N LEU A 70 -37.77 -13.03 7.89
CA LEU A 70 -37.55 -13.51 6.51
C LEU A 70 -37.12 -12.38 5.57
N LEU A 71 -37.54 -11.13 5.82
CA LEU A 71 -37.19 -9.98 4.99
C LEU A 71 -35.92 -9.25 5.47
N TYR A 72 -35.72 -9.11 6.78
CA TYR A 72 -34.60 -8.34 7.34
C TYR A 72 -33.28 -9.11 7.32
N MET A 73 -33.31 -10.43 7.56
CA MET A 73 -32.12 -11.28 7.56
C MET A 73 -31.40 -11.32 6.19
N PRO A 74 -32.07 -11.49 5.03
CA PRO A 74 -31.40 -11.45 3.74
C PRO A 74 -30.86 -10.06 3.40
N LEU A 75 -31.54 -8.98 3.79
CA LEU A 75 -31.06 -7.61 3.58
C LEU A 75 -29.74 -7.35 4.33
N ARG A 76 -29.66 -7.79 5.59
CA ARG A 76 -28.43 -7.65 6.39
C ARG A 76 -27.29 -8.49 5.81
N ARG A 77 -27.56 -9.73 5.39
CA ARG A 77 -26.55 -10.57 4.72
C ARG A 77 -26.05 -9.95 3.41
N GLN A 78 -26.93 -9.31 2.64
CA GLN A 78 -26.53 -8.58 1.43
C GLN A 78 -25.66 -7.37 1.78
N ALA A 79 -26.00 -6.60 2.81
CA ALA A 79 -25.18 -5.48 3.27
C ALA A 79 -23.80 -5.94 3.76
N ASP A 80 -23.74 -7.02 4.54
CA ASP A 80 -22.48 -7.61 5.03
C ASP A 80 -21.64 -8.15 3.86
N ALA A 81 -22.27 -8.81 2.88
CA ALA A 81 -21.58 -9.28 1.67
C ALA A 81 -21.02 -8.12 0.84
N ARG A 82 -21.79 -7.05 0.63
CA ARG A 82 -21.32 -5.84 -0.06
C ARG A 82 -20.19 -5.14 0.70
N ALA A 83 -20.28 -5.07 2.02
CA ALA A 83 -19.21 -4.51 2.85
C ALA A 83 -17.93 -5.34 2.74
N ALA A 84 -18.04 -6.68 2.74
CA ALA A 84 -16.90 -7.57 2.51
C ALA A 84 -16.31 -7.43 1.10
N GLU A 85 -17.13 -7.31 0.06
CA GLU A 85 -16.70 -7.05 -1.31
C GLU A 85 -15.93 -5.73 -1.42
N LEU A 86 -16.45 -4.65 -0.80
CA LEU A 86 -15.78 -3.34 -0.77
C LEU A 86 -14.46 -3.41 -0.02
N SER A 87 -14.42 -4.08 1.14
CA SER A 87 -13.17 -4.27 1.89
C SER A 87 -12.14 -5.05 1.07
N ALA A 88 -12.55 -6.11 0.39
CA ALA A 88 -11.66 -6.90 -0.46
C ALA A 88 -11.16 -6.13 -1.69
N ALA A 89 -12.05 -5.34 -2.32
CA ALA A 89 -11.69 -4.46 -3.42
C ALA A 89 -10.70 -3.38 -2.96
N GLN A 90 -10.91 -2.77 -1.80
CA GLN A 90 -10.02 -1.78 -1.21
C GLN A 90 -8.64 -2.37 -0.92
N SER A 91 -8.56 -3.54 -0.28
CA SER A 91 -7.27 -4.22 -0.07
C SER A 91 -6.57 -4.59 -1.38
N ARG A 92 -7.34 -4.92 -2.43
CA ARG A 92 -6.78 -5.19 -3.76
C ARG A 92 -6.25 -3.91 -4.42
N ILE A 93 -6.93 -2.78 -4.27
CA ILE A 93 -6.46 -1.47 -4.73
C ILE A 93 -5.15 -1.13 -4.03
N GLU A 94 -5.11 -1.21 -2.69
CA GLU A 94 -3.89 -0.94 -1.91
C GLU A 94 -2.71 -1.84 -2.33
N ALA A 95 -2.97 -3.14 -2.58
CA ALA A 95 -1.95 -4.05 -3.06
C ALA A 95 -1.44 -3.69 -4.48
N LEU A 96 -2.34 -3.30 -5.38
CA LEU A 96 -1.98 -2.88 -6.74
C LEU A 96 -1.23 -1.54 -6.74
N GLU A 97 -1.62 -0.60 -5.90
CA GLU A 97 -0.92 0.67 -5.67
C GLU A 97 0.50 0.41 -5.14
N GLY A 98 0.65 -0.52 -4.20
CA GLY A 98 1.96 -0.97 -3.71
C GLY A 98 2.85 -1.53 -4.83
N GLN A 99 2.30 -2.41 -5.68
CA GLN A 99 3.03 -2.96 -6.84
C GLN A 99 3.39 -1.89 -7.88
N LEU A 100 2.52 -0.91 -8.11
CA LEU A 100 2.82 0.21 -9.01
C LEU A 100 3.95 1.08 -8.48
N ALA A 101 3.94 1.38 -7.18
CA ALA A 101 5.02 2.13 -6.54
C ALA A 101 6.36 1.37 -6.61
N GLU A 102 6.36 0.06 -6.38
CA GLU A 102 7.54 -0.79 -6.51
C GLU A 102 8.08 -0.79 -7.95
N LYS A 103 7.21 -0.97 -8.96
CA LYS A 103 7.60 -0.91 -10.37
C LYS A 103 8.19 0.44 -10.76
N ALA A 104 7.59 1.54 -10.30
CA ALA A 104 8.12 2.88 -10.54
C ALA A 104 9.52 3.06 -9.93
N GLN A 105 9.77 2.48 -8.75
CA GLN A 105 11.09 2.50 -8.12
C GLN A 105 12.11 1.67 -8.89
N ILE A 106 11.72 0.48 -9.37
CA ILE A 106 12.59 -0.38 -10.20
C ILE A 106 12.96 0.33 -11.50
N GLU A 107 11.98 0.94 -12.18
CA GLU A 107 12.22 1.70 -13.42
C GLU A 107 13.20 2.85 -13.17
N LYS A 108 13.04 3.59 -12.07
CA LYS A 108 13.98 4.65 -11.69
C LYS A 108 15.41 4.10 -11.50
N ARG A 109 15.57 3.01 -10.74
CA ARG A 109 16.88 2.38 -10.52
C ARG A 109 17.49 1.84 -11.81
N TYR A 110 16.66 1.33 -12.72
CA TYR A 110 17.08 0.86 -14.02
C TYR A 110 17.64 2.01 -14.86
N GLN A 111 16.93 3.14 -14.95
CA GLN A 111 17.41 4.32 -15.66
C GLN A 111 18.70 4.88 -15.06
N GLU A 112 18.81 4.93 -13.72
CA GLU A 112 20.04 5.33 -13.03
C GLU A 112 21.22 4.39 -13.34
N SER A 113 20.99 3.08 -13.35
CA SER A 113 22.02 2.10 -13.74
C SER A 113 22.43 2.24 -15.20
N LEU A 114 21.48 2.48 -16.10
CA LEU A 114 21.74 2.64 -17.52
C LEU A 114 22.59 3.89 -17.78
N GLU A 115 22.34 4.97 -17.06
CA GLU A 115 23.15 6.20 -17.17
C GLU A 115 24.56 6.01 -16.59
N LYS A 116 24.70 5.30 -15.46
CA LYS A 116 26.01 4.92 -14.92
C LYS A 116 26.80 4.04 -15.89
N LEU A 117 26.13 3.09 -16.54
CA LEU A 117 26.76 2.22 -17.54
C LEU A 117 27.27 3.03 -18.74
N LYS A 118 26.46 3.94 -19.28
CA LYS A 118 26.89 4.82 -20.37
C LYS A 118 28.09 5.68 -19.98
N SER A 119 28.07 6.25 -18.77
CA SER A 119 29.19 7.06 -18.26
C SER A 119 30.46 6.21 -18.11
N ALA A 120 30.35 5.00 -17.56
CA ALA A 120 31.48 4.09 -17.40
C ALA A 120 32.03 3.61 -18.75
N ASP A 121 31.17 3.30 -19.72
CA ASP A 121 31.57 2.92 -21.08
C ASP A 121 32.27 4.09 -21.80
N PHE A 122 31.75 5.31 -21.66
CA PHE A 122 32.41 6.51 -22.19
C PHE A 122 33.81 6.71 -21.57
N GLN A 123 33.92 6.60 -20.24
CA GLN A 123 35.21 6.68 -19.53
C GLN A 123 36.18 5.58 -19.97
N ASN A 124 35.70 4.35 -20.14
CA ASN A 124 36.52 3.23 -20.60
C ASN A 124 37.11 3.50 -21.99
N ASN A 125 36.27 3.97 -22.93
CA ASN A 125 36.72 4.32 -24.28
C ASN A 125 37.75 5.47 -24.27
N VAL A 126 37.66 6.42 -23.34
CA VAL A 126 38.68 7.46 -23.15
C VAL A 126 39.99 6.87 -22.63
N LEU A 127 39.96 5.88 -21.74
CA LEU A 127 41.17 5.19 -21.28
C LEU A 127 41.83 4.36 -22.41
N ILE A 128 41.02 3.68 -23.24
CA ILE A 128 41.54 2.98 -24.42
C ILE A 128 42.18 3.99 -25.38
N LEU A 129 41.57 5.16 -25.59
CA LEU A 129 42.16 6.22 -26.39
C LEU A 129 43.50 6.70 -25.81
N GLN A 130 43.62 6.87 -24.49
CA GLN A 130 44.88 7.22 -23.84
C GLN A 130 45.96 6.16 -24.09
N MET A 131 45.59 4.88 -24.03
CA MET A 131 46.48 3.77 -24.33
C MET A 131 46.99 3.83 -25.78
N GLU A 132 46.11 4.04 -26.76
CA GLU A 132 46.53 4.14 -28.17
C GLU A 132 47.46 5.34 -28.41
N ILE A 133 47.20 6.49 -27.79
CA ILE A 133 48.11 7.64 -27.87
C ILE A 133 49.45 7.36 -27.19
N ALA A 134 49.46 6.67 -26.04
CA ALA A 134 50.69 6.26 -25.37
C ALA A 134 51.50 5.28 -26.23
N SER A 135 50.84 4.28 -26.84
CA SER A 135 51.45 3.35 -27.78
C SER A 135 52.05 4.07 -28.99
N ALA A 136 51.32 5.01 -29.59
CA ALA A 136 51.83 5.82 -30.70
C ALA A 136 53.12 6.57 -30.33
N ARG A 137 53.16 7.18 -29.13
CA ARG A 137 54.35 7.88 -28.62
C ARG A 137 55.53 6.93 -28.40
N ILE A 138 55.30 5.74 -27.84
CA ILE A 138 56.33 4.72 -27.65
C ILE A 138 56.87 4.27 -29.01
N TYR A 139 56.01 3.97 -29.98
CA TYR A 139 56.45 3.55 -31.31
C TYR A 139 57.23 4.64 -32.05
N LEU A 140 56.85 5.91 -31.89
CA LEU A 140 57.65 7.02 -32.42
C LEU A 140 59.03 7.11 -31.77
N TYR A 141 59.14 6.87 -30.46
CA TYR A 141 60.42 6.84 -29.76
C TYR A 141 61.30 5.66 -30.22
N GLU A 142 60.68 4.53 -30.52
CA GLU A 142 61.34 3.33 -31.06
C GLU A 142 61.64 3.42 -32.58
N ASN A 143 61.37 4.57 -33.22
CA ASN A 143 61.48 4.77 -34.68
C ASN A 143 60.63 3.79 -35.52
N ASN A 144 59.54 3.29 -34.96
CA ASN A 144 58.59 2.40 -35.64
C ASN A 144 57.38 3.18 -36.17
N ALA A 145 57.58 3.90 -37.27
CA ALA A 145 56.56 4.77 -37.86
C ALA A 145 55.29 4.01 -38.29
N GLU A 146 55.41 2.77 -38.75
CA GLU A 146 54.25 1.97 -39.15
C GLU A 146 53.34 1.62 -37.97
N LEU A 147 53.91 1.18 -36.85
CA LEU A 147 53.12 0.91 -35.64
C LEU A 147 52.58 2.20 -35.02
N ALA A 148 53.34 3.29 -35.05
CA ALA A 148 52.87 4.60 -34.60
C ALA A 148 51.65 5.06 -35.42
N ARG A 149 51.73 4.97 -36.76
CA ARG A 149 50.62 5.31 -37.67
C ARG A 149 49.38 4.47 -37.35
N LYS A 150 49.56 3.15 -37.16
CA LYS A 150 48.45 2.25 -36.83
C LYS A 150 47.78 2.62 -35.51
N ALA A 151 48.54 2.87 -34.45
CA ALA A 151 48.00 3.28 -33.16
C ALA A 151 47.25 4.63 -33.25
N MET A 152 47.78 5.60 -34.01
CA MET A 152 47.07 6.86 -34.26
C MET A 152 45.79 6.70 -35.08
N GLN A 153 45.75 5.78 -36.05
CA GLN A 153 44.52 5.47 -36.79
C GLN A 153 43.46 4.82 -35.92
N ASN A 154 43.86 3.90 -35.02
CA ASN A 154 42.97 3.34 -34.01
C ASN A 154 42.41 4.44 -33.10
N ALA A 155 43.28 5.33 -32.61
CA ALA A 155 42.88 6.48 -31.81
C ALA A 155 41.86 7.37 -32.55
N GLN A 156 42.05 7.60 -33.85
CA GLN A 156 41.11 8.38 -34.66
C GLN A 156 39.73 7.71 -34.75
N ALA A 157 39.68 6.37 -34.89
CA ALA A 157 38.42 5.64 -34.87
C ALA A 157 37.70 5.76 -33.52
N ILE A 158 38.45 5.70 -32.41
CA ILE A 158 37.90 5.85 -31.05
C ILE A 158 37.40 7.28 -30.82
N PHE A 159 38.11 8.31 -31.30
CA PHE A 159 37.64 9.70 -31.24
C PHE A 159 36.27 9.86 -31.90
N LYS A 160 36.09 9.33 -33.12
CA LYS A 160 34.81 9.39 -33.84
C LYS A 160 33.70 8.69 -33.07
N ALA A 161 33.98 7.52 -32.49
CA ALA A 161 33.02 6.79 -31.67
C ALA A 161 32.62 7.60 -30.42
N LEU A 162 33.59 8.11 -29.66
CA LEU A 162 33.39 8.94 -28.47
C LEU A 162 32.58 10.21 -28.78
N GLN A 163 32.83 10.86 -29.91
CA GLN A 163 32.08 12.05 -30.31
C GLN A 163 30.59 11.78 -30.47
N THR A 164 30.15 10.57 -30.86
CA THR A 164 28.72 10.28 -31.05
C THR A 164 27.93 10.30 -29.74
N SER A 165 28.52 9.81 -28.66
CA SER A 165 27.92 9.70 -27.32
C SER A 165 28.30 10.85 -26.38
N ALA A 166 29.22 11.73 -26.80
CA ALA A 166 29.65 12.88 -26.02
C ALA A 166 28.59 13.99 -25.93
N SER A 167 28.55 14.64 -24.76
CA SER A 167 27.85 15.91 -24.57
C SER A 167 28.44 17.01 -25.47
N PRO A 168 27.73 18.13 -25.70
CA PRO A 168 28.23 19.21 -26.57
C PRO A 168 29.60 19.77 -26.15
N SER A 169 29.83 19.93 -24.84
CA SER A 169 31.11 20.42 -24.32
C SER A 169 32.23 19.38 -24.50
N GLN A 170 31.95 18.12 -24.16
CA GLN A 170 32.90 17.01 -24.36
C GLN A 170 33.27 16.84 -25.83
N ARG A 171 32.28 16.93 -26.73
CA ARG A 171 32.46 16.81 -28.17
C ARG A 171 33.40 17.88 -28.71
N THR A 172 33.27 19.11 -28.24
CA THR A 172 34.16 20.22 -28.65
C THR A 172 35.61 19.91 -28.29
N ALA A 173 35.86 19.49 -27.04
CA ALA A 173 37.20 19.08 -26.61
C ALA A 173 37.75 17.88 -27.41
N LEU A 174 36.91 16.88 -27.69
CA LEU A 174 37.28 15.71 -28.50
C LEU A 174 37.64 16.08 -29.94
N VAL A 175 36.95 17.04 -30.56
CA VAL A 175 37.26 17.51 -31.92
C VAL A 175 38.59 18.27 -31.97
N GLU A 176 38.87 19.09 -30.96
CA GLU A 176 40.17 19.79 -30.86
C GLU A 176 41.33 18.80 -30.70
N MET A 177 41.14 17.78 -29.85
CA MET A 177 42.11 16.70 -29.65
C MET A 177 42.28 15.83 -30.91
N GLU A 178 41.20 15.50 -31.62
CA GLU A 178 41.26 14.77 -32.90
C GLU A 178 42.01 15.60 -33.96
N THR A 179 41.83 16.92 -33.98
CA THR A 179 42.54 17.81 -34.90
C THR A 179 44.06 17.73 -34.66
N ARG A 180 44.50 17.73 -33.40
CA ARG A 180 45.94 17.53 -33.07
C ARG A 180 46.45 16.16 -33.47
N LEU A 181 45.66 15.10 -33.27
CA LEU A 181 46.01 13.75 -33.75
C LEU A 181 46.22 13.73 -35.28
N ASN A 182 45.37 14.45 -36.03
CA ASN A 182 45.48 14.54 -37.48
C ASN A 182 46.73 15.32 -37.93
N LEU A 183 47.15 16.33 -37.17
CA LEU A 183 48.43 17.02 -37.39
C LEU A 183 49.61 16.08 -37.16
N ALA A 184 49.62 15.32 -36.06
CA ALA A 184 50.65 14.33 -35.77
C ALA A 184 50.74 13.24 -36.87
N LEU A 185 49.60 12.72 -37.32
CA LEU A 185 49.52 11.76 -38.43
C LEU A 185 50.10 12.35 -39.73
N SER A 186 49.80 13.61 -40.03
CA SER A 186 50.27 14.29 -41.24
C SER A 186 51.77 14.64 -41.17
N GLY A 187 52.30 14.85 -39.96
CA GLY A 187 53.70 15.16 -39.69
C GLY A 187 54.62 13.95 -39.70
N LEU A 188 54.09 12.72 -39.57
CA LEU A 188 54.86 11.50 -39.33
C LEU A 188 56.05 11.27 -40.27
N GLU A 189 55.86 11.57 -41.56
CA GLU A 189 56.85 11.33 -42.61
C GLU A 189 57.74 12.56 -42.89
N LYS A 190 57.30 13.74 -42.46
CA LYS A 190 57.95 15.02 -42.79
C LYS A 190 58.81 15.54 -41.65
N ASP A 191 58.28 15.44 -40.43
CA ASP A 191 58.87 15.94 -39.21
C ASP A 191 58.37 15.10 -38.02
N THR A 192 59.09 14.02 -37.74
CA THR A 192 58.78 13.11 -36.64
C THR A 192 58.85 13.82 -35.28
N TYR A 193 59.69 14.86 -35.15
CA TYR A 193 59.81 15.63 -33.92
C TYR A 193 58.55 16.48 -33.67
N ALA A 194 58.03 17.15 -34.71
CA ALA A 194 56.76 17.86 -34.63
C ALA A 194 55.60 16.88 -34.30
N ALA A 195 55.57 15.71 -34.94
CA ALA A 195 54.55 14.69 -34.64
C ALA A 195 54.61 14.20 -33.18
N GLN A 196 55.81 14.00 -32.64
CA GLN A 196 55.99 13.66 -31.21
C GLN A 196 55.48 14.80 -30.30
N SER A 197 55.81 16.06 -30.62
CA SER A 197 55.36 17.22 -29.85
C SER A 197 53.82 17.34 -29.84
N ASP A 198 53.18 17.14 -30.99
CA ASP A 198 51.71 17.13 -31.08
C ASP A 198 51.08 16.00 -30.23
N LEU A 199 51.66 14.80 -30.26
CA LEU A 199 51.19 13.69 -29.42
C LEU A 199 51.42 13.93 -27.93
N ASP A 200 52.49 14.62 -27.54
CA ASP A 200 52.74 14.98 -26.14
C ASP A 200 51.70 15.97 -25.61
N VAL A 201 51.36 16.98 -26.41
CA VAL A 201 50.29 17.93 -26.07
C VAL A 201 48.95 17.21 -26.01
N LEU A 202 48.65 16.36 -26.99
CA LEU A 202 47.43 15.56 -27.03
C LEU A 202 47.31 14.65 -25.80
N ALA A 203 48.39 13.98 -25.39
CA ALA A 203 48.38 13.11 -24.21
C ALA A 203 48.07 13.90 -22.92
N ARG A 204 48.59 15.12 -22.78
CA ARG A 204 48.27 16.00 -21.64
C ARG A 204 46.82 16.43 -21.66
N SER A 205 46.32 16.93 -22.79
CA SER A 205 44.91 17.33 -22.94
C SER A 205 43.96 16.18 -22.66
N LEU A 206 44.30 14.96 -23.11
CA LEU A 206 43.48 13.78 -22.88
C LEU A 206 43.52 13.30 -21.42
N SER A 207 44.65 13.51 -20.73
CA SER A 207 44.76 13.25 -19.28
C SER A 207 43.89 14.23 -18.48
N GLU A 208 43.95 15.52 -18.80
CA GLU A 208 43.10 16.55 -18.18
C GLU A 208 41.62 16.30 -18.46
N PHE A 209 41.28 15.96 -19.71
CA PHE A 209 39.93 15.58 -20.09
C PHE A 209 39.44 14.38 -19.27
N SER A 210 40.22 13.30 -19.19
CA SER A 210 39.86 12.12 -18.40
C SER A 210 39.70 12.44 -16.92
N ALA A 211 40.55 13.30 -16.34
CA ALA A 211 40.41 13.72 -14.95
C ALA A 211 39.12 14.51 -14.72
N SER A 212 38.72 15.35 -15.68
CA SER A 212 37.46 16.10 -15.61
C SER A 212 36.22 15.20 -15.64
N LEU A 213 36.30 14.02 -16.26
CA LEU A 213 35.20 13.04 -16.27
C LEU A 213 35.01 12.37 -14.90
N LEU A 214 36.10 12.18 -14.15
CA LEU A 214 36.06 11.61 -12.81
C LEU A 214 35.47 12.60 -11.80
N THR A 215 35.78 13.89 -11.94
CA THR A 215 35.26 14.93 -11.04
C THR A 215 33.82 15.34 -11.35
N SER A 216 33.31 15.03 -12.54
CA SER A 216 31.93 15.26 -12.95
C SER A 216 31.00 14.06 -12.75
N SER A 217 31.54 12.93 -12.26
CA SER A 217 30.72 11.77 -11.88
C SER A 217 30.04 12.01 -10.52
N PRO A 218 28.71 11.89 -10.40
CA PRO A 218 27.98 12.07 -9.14
C PRO A 218 28.21 10.92 -8.14
#